data_AF-A0A0D8IAG5-F1
#
_entry.id   AF-A0A0D8IAG5-F1
#
_cell.length_a   1.000
_cell.length_b   1.000
_cell.length_c   1.000
_cell.angle_alpha   90.00
_cell.angle_beta   90.00
_cell.angle_gamma   90.00
#
_symmetry.space_group_name_H-M   'P 1'
#
loop_
_entity.id
_entity.type
_entity.pdbx_description
1 polymer ?
#
loop_
_entity_poly.entity_id
_entity_poly.type
_entity_poly.pdbx_seq_one_letter_code
_entity_poly.pdbx_strand_id
1 'polypeptide(L)'
;MKMKKTCFLMTLLFFFNLSSFYSVASSESVTYSSMKVQGKNIHVVTVNFNNPNLSFDVINANDSRVGWEDFTSMINRSTPVAAINGNYFNAYAQNEADIIPWGYIYKNGKQINSGATINRGSFAVTKNREIIINNGEEFAKDNIETMVEAGPLLILDGKIVYDPANSEFTEDKINQNPAQRSAIGITADGKVLMVTGSSIRMTELASIMKEIGCIAATNLDGGASSALYANTRYITRPGRKLNTVLAVYDNEKSANSNMNESSQPTSSNTEEAIQIIVNNQKLQLPSPAMILNARTMVPISAVAEALDAEVKWHALERQVVISKDTVNLILTIDSVNALVNDEVVLLDAPPIIANSRTYVPISFISNAFGVKTTWDSSTRSVNIVSE
;
A
#
# COMPACT_ATOMS: atom_id res chain seq x y z
N MET A 1 -68.95 -25.19 55.48
CA MET A 1 -67.63 -25.78 55.20
C MET A 1 -67.26 -25.46 53.75
N LYS A 2 -66.51 -24.38 53.49
CA LYS A 2 -66.09 -23.96 52.14
C LYS A 2 -64.55 -23.91 52.13
N MET A 3 -63.93 -24.81 51.37
CA MET A 3 -62.48 -24.85 51.15
C MET A 3 -62.03 -23.69 50.27
N LYS A 4 -61.09 -22.87 50.75
CA LYS A 4 -60.32 -21.92 49.95
C LYS A 4 -59.20 -22.69 49.24
N LYS A 5 -59.13 -22.60 47.90
CA LYS A 5 -57.93 -22.95 47.13
C LYS A 5 -57.15 -21.66 46.88
N THR A 6 -55.97 -21.55 47.50
CA THR A 6 -54.99 -20.50 47.23
C THR A 6 -54.10 -20.97 46.09
N CYS A 7 -54.10 -20.27 44.96
CA CYS A 7 -53.19 -20.53 43.84
C CYS A 7 -52.02 -19.53 43.94
N PHE A 8 -50.81 -20.03 44.09
CA PHE A 8 -49.57 -19.24 44.14
C PHE A 8 -49.07 -19.09 42.69
N LEU A 9 -49.13 -17.87 42.14
CA LEU A 9 -48.57 -17.56 40.83
C LEU A 9 -47.10 -17.18 41.02
N MET A 10 -46.20 -18.11 40.70
CA MET A 10 -44.75 -17.89 40.76
C MET A 10 -44.30 -17.23 39.45
N THR A 11 -44.07 -15.91 39.48
CA THR A 11 -43.52 -15.16 38.34
C THR A 11 -42.03 -15.46 38.23
N LEU A 12 -41.66 -16.30 37.26
CA LEU A 12 -40.28 -16.63 36.92
C LEU A 12 -39.74 -15.54 35.96
N LEU A 13 -39.01 -14.55 36.49
CA LEU A 13 -38.23 -13.62 35.67
C LEU A 13 -36.97 -14.33 35.16
N PHE A 14 -36.97 -14.75 33.89
CA PHE A 14 -35.75 -15.12 33.18
C PHE A 14 -35.03 -13.84 32.73
N PHE A 15 -33.93 -13.49 33.41
CA PHE A 15 -32.96 -12.54 32.88
C PHE A 15 -32.20 -13.20 31.74
N PHE A 16 -32.56 -12.87 30.49
CA PHE A 16 -31.68 -13.10 29.35
C PHE A 16 -30.49 -12.13 29.47
N ASN A 17 -29.34 -12.63 29.91
CA ASN A 17 -28.06 -11.96 29.68
C ASN A 17 -27.77 -12.07 28.18
N LEU A 18 -28.18 -11.07 27.41
CA LEU A 18 -27.71 -10.89 26.03
C LEU A 18 -26.34 -10.20 26.11
N SER A 19 -25.29 -10.97 26.41
CA SER A 19 -23.94 -10.56 26.09
C SER A 19 -23.79 -10.64 24.58
N SER A 20 -24.10 -9.55 23.88
CA SER A 20 -23.75 -9.38 22.48
C SER A 20 -22.23 -9.34 22.38
N PHE A 21 -21.62 -10.49 22.14
CA PHE A 21 -20.27 -10.54 21.60
C PHE A 21 -20.34 -9.92 20.20
N TYR A 22 -20.04 -8.63 20.10
CA TYR A 22 -19.61 -8.07 18.84
C TYR A 22 -18.29 -8.76 18.49
N SER A 23 -18.33 -9.77 17.63
CA SER A 23 -17.13 -10.17 16.93
C SER A 23 -16.74 -8.98 16.05
N VAL A 24 -15.72 -8.22 16.46
CA VAL A 24 -14.98 -7.42 15.51
C VAL A 24 -14.47 -8.43 14.49
N ALA A 25 -15.07 -8.45 13.31
CA ALA A 25 -14.55 -9.22 12.19
C ALA A 25 -13.11 -8.75 12.01
N SER A 26 -12.14 -9.61 12.32
CA SER A 26 -10.75 -9.36 11.97
C SER A 26 -10.74 -9.21 10.45
N SER A 27 -10.64 -7.98 9.94
CA SER A 27 -10.51 -7.79 8.50
C SER A 27 -9.24 -8.51 8.09
N GLU A 28 -9.33 -9.54 7.25
CA GLU A 28 -8.16 -10.28 6.81
C GLU A 28 -7.10 -9.30 6.29
N SER A 29 -5.88 -9.41 6.80
CA SER A 29 -4.75 -8.54 6.46
C SER A 29 -4.33 -8.67 4.99
N VAL A 30 -4.68 -9.80 4.36
CA VAL A 30 -4.53 -10.10 2.95
C VAL A 30 -5.86 -10.67 2.44
N THR A 31 -6.46 -10.03 1.44
CA THR A 31 -7.70 -10.50 0.80
C THR A 31 -7.53 -10.65 -0.70
N TYR A 32 -8.39 -11.48 -1.31
CA TYR A 32 -8.45 -11.65 -2.77
C TYR A 32 -9.83 -11.30 -3.29
N SER A 33 -9.87 -10.59 -4.42
CA SER A 33 -11.09 -10.32 -5.18
C SER A 33 -10.86 -10.51 -6.68
N SER A 34 -11.94 -10.86 -7.40
CA SER A 34 -11.99 -10.85 -8.85
C SER A 34 -13.08 -9.87 -9.27
N MET A 35 -12.76 -8.98 -10.21
CA MET A 35 -13.70 -7.95 -10.68
C MET A 35 -13.58 -7.73 -12.18
N LYS A 36 -14.59 -7.11 -12.77
CA LYS A 36 -14.56 -6.67 -14.16
C LYS A 36 -14.40 -5.15 -14.21
N VAL A 37 -13.31 -4.68 -14.81
CA VAL A 37 -12.98 -3.26 -14.97
C VAL A 37 -12.77 -3.00 -16.45
N GLN A 38 -13.50 -2.05 -17.03
CA GLN A 38 -13.44 -1.75 -18.47
C GLN A 38 -13.61 -3.00 -19.36
N GLY A 39 -14.47 -3.93 -18.94
CA GLY A 39 -14.73 -5.19 -19.63
C GLY A 39 -13.65 -6.27 -19.46
N LYS A 40 -12.53 -5.98 -18.78
CA LYS A 40 -11.44 -6.92 -18.51
C LYS A 40 -11.64 -7.60 -17.15
N ASN A 41 -11.29 -8.88 -17.05
CA ASN A 41 -11.27 -9.58 -15.77
C ASN A 41 -9.95 -9.28 -15.05
N ILE A 42 -10.05 -8.74 -13.85
CA ILE A 42 -8.95 -8.30 -13.01
C ILE A 42 -8.97 -9.09 -11.71
N HIS A 43 -7.81 -9.62 -11.35
CA HIS A 43 -7.56 -10.29 -10.08
C HIS A 43 -6.77 -9.34 -9.19
N VAL A 44 -7.25 -9.10 -7.98
CA VAL A 44 -6.64 -8.17 -7.04
C VAL A 44 -6.43 -8.89 -5.72
N VAL A 45 -5.16 -8.98 -5.30
CA VAL A 45 -4.80 -9.27 -3.92
C VAL A 45 -4.56 -7.95 -3.22
N THR A 46 -5.32 -7.69 -2.16
CA THR A 46 -5.23 -6.48 -1.34
C THR A 46 -4.48 -6.80 -0.07
N VAL A 47 -3.40 -6.07 0.20
CA VAL A 47 -2.54 -6.22 1.37
C VAL A 47 -2.70 -4.97 2.23
N ASN A 48 -3.24 -5.12 3.44
CA ASN A 48 -3.36 -4.03 4.40
C ASN A 48 -2.02 -3.83 5.13
N PHE A 49 -1.08 -3.13 4.49
CA PHE A 49 0.27 -2.96 5.03
C PHE A 49 0.34 -2.06 6.28
N ASN A 50 -0.76 -1.37 6.63
CA ASN A 50 -0.90 -0.74 7.94
C ASN A 50 -0.87 -1.77 9.09
N ASN A 51 -1.13 -3.05 8.81
CA ASN A 51 -0.92 -4.12 9.78
C ASN A 51 0.59 -4.27 10.07
N PRO A 52 1.06 -4.07 11.32
CA PRO A 52 2.48 -4.13 11.67
C PRO A 52 3.12 -5.51 11.52
N ASN A 53 2.33 -6.58 11.46
CA ASN A 53 2.82 -7.95 11.34
C ASN A 53 3.17 -8.33 9.91
N LEU A 54 2.80 -7.51 8.93
CA LEU A 54 3.11 -7.76 7.54
C LEU A 54 4.46 -7.15 7.15
N SER A 55 5.24 -7.91 6.40
CA SER A 55 6.52 -7.49 5.79
C SER A 55 6.54 -7.88 4.31
N PHE A 56 7.35 -7.17 3.53
CA PHE A 56 7.65 -7.50 2.14
C PHE A 56 9.09 -8.01 2.02
N ASP A 57 9.32 -9.05 1.22
CA ASP A 57 10.66 -9.49 0.83
C ASP A 57 10.67 -10.00 -0.63
N VAL A 58 11.87 -10.25 -1.15
CA VAL A 58 12.10 -10.79 -2.49
C VAL A 58 12.51 -12.26 -2.42
N ILE A 59 11.77 -13.09 -3.13
CA ILE A 59 12.14 -14.48 -3.40
C ILE A 59 12.86 -14.52 -4.75
N ASN A 60 14.16 -14.82 -4.74
CA ASN A 60 14.93 -15.08 -5.95
C ASN A 60 14.98 -16.58 -6.23
N ALA A 61 15.01 -16.97 -7.50
CA ALA A 61 15.12 -18.35 -7.94
C ALA A 61 16.27 -19.10 -7.27
N ASN A 62 15.96 -20.22 -6.61
CA ASN A 62 16.92 -21.06 -5.89
C ASN A 62 17.79 -20.26 -4.90
N ASP A 63 17.24 -19.18 -4.32
CA ASP A 63 17.95 -18.22 -3.47
C ASP A 63 19.19 -17.58 -4.10
N SER A 64 19.23 -17.56 -5.44
CA SER A 64 20.30 -17.02 -6.26
C SER A 64 19.77 -15.88 -7.13
N ARG A 65 20.59 -14.83 -7.32
CA ARG A 65 20.31 -13.78 -8.31
C ARG A 65 20.19 -14.33 -9.72
N VAL A 66 20.94 -15.39 -10.02
CA VAL A 66 21.05 -16.02 -11.33
C VAL A 66 20.18 -17.26 -11.38
N GLY A 67 19.43 -17.43 -12.47
CA GLY A 67 18.64 -18.62 -12.75
C GLY A 67 17.13 -18.38 -12.67
N TRP A 68 16.37 -19.47 -12.76
CA TRP A 68 14.91 -19.45 -12.66
C TRP A 68 14.41 -20.62 -11.82
N GLU A 69 13.20 -20.50 -11.28
CA GLU A 69 12.58 -21.52 -10.45
C GLU A 69 11.07 -21.56 -10.74
N ASP A 70 10.47 -22.73 -10.60
CA ASP A 70 9.02 -22.86 -10.67
C ASP A 70 8.35 -22.06 -9.55
N PHE A 71 7.32 -21.27 -9.90
CA PHE A 71 6.62 -20.43 -8.93
C PHE A 71 6.07 -21.23 -7.75
N THR A 72 5.53 -22.43 -8.00
CA THR A 72 5.07 -23.34 -6.94
C THR A 72 6.20 -23.72 -5.97
N SER A 73 7.42 -23.96 -6.48
CA SER A 73 8.59 -24.28 -5.65
C SER A 73 8.96 -23.08 -4.77
N MET A 74 9.03 -21.89 -5.36
CA MET A 74 9.29 -20.63 -4.65
C MET A 74 8.29 -20.39 -3.51
N ILE A 75 6.99 -20.57 -3.77
CA ILE A 75 5.92 -20.40 -2.77
C ILE A 75 6.00 -21.48 -1.69
N ASN A 76 6.27 -22.73 -2.04
CA ASN A 76 6.32 -23.83 -1.07
C ASN A 76 7.50 -23.69 -0.10
N ARG A 77 8.69 -23.28 -0.59
CA ARG A 77 9.87 -23.13 0.28
C ARG A 77 9.84 -21.85 1.11
N SER A 78 9.20 -20.81 0.60
CA SER A 78 9.20 -19.49 1.24
C SER A 78 7.91 -19.20 2.01
N THR A 79 6.86 -20.00 1.84
CA THR A 79 5.59 -19.94 2.58
C THR A 79 4.97 -18.53 2.79
N PRO A 80 4.94 -17.64 1.77
CA PRO A 80 4.38 -16.31 1.94
C PRO A 80 2.85 -16.35 2.10
N VAL A 81 2.25 -15.28 2.62
CA VAL A 81 0.79 -15.11 2.66
C VAL A 81 0.23 -14.52 1.37
N ALA A 82 1.03 -13.75 0.64
CA ALA A 82 0.74 -13.28 -0.72
C ALA A 82 2.02 -13.18 -1.55
N ALA A 83 1.91 -13.30 -2.87
CA ALA A 83 3.04 -13.14 -3.78
C ALA A 83 2.60 -12.74 -5.18
N ILE A 84 3.41 -11.92 -5.84
CA ILE A 84 3.31 -11.52 -7.25
C ILE A 84 4.68 -11.64 -7.91
N ASN A 85 4.74 -11.93 -9.21
CA ASN A 85 6.02 -11.91 -9.93
C ASN A 85 6.67 -10.50 -9.88
N GLY A 86 7.99 -10.42 -10.02
CA GLY A 86 8.74 -9.17 -9.91
C GLY A 86 9.31 -8.65 -11.23
N ASN A 87 10.63 -8.42 -11.23
CA ASN A 87 11.41 -7.81 -12.31
C ASN A 87 11.34 -8.54 -13.66
N TYR A 88 11.61 -7.80 -14.73
CA TYR A 88 11.95 -8.36 -16.03
C TYR A 88 13.24 -9.18 -15.97
N PHE A 89 13.38 -10.16 -16.87
CA PHE A 89 14.60 -10.93 -17.08
C PHE A 89 14.60 -11.56 -18.48
N ASN A 90 15.75 -11.98 -18.98
CA ASN A 90 15.83 -12.70 -20.24
C ASN A 90 15.38 -14.17 -20.07
N ALA A 91 14.08 -14.41 -20.07
CA ALA A 91 13.51 -15.75 -19.84
C ALA A 91 13.84 -16.80 -20.92
N TYR A 92 14.50 -16.42 -22.02
CA TYR A 92 14.78 -17.30 -23.16
C TYR A 92 16.28 -17.47 -23.41
N ALA A 93 17.14 -17.07 -22.45
CA ALA A 93 18.56 -17.31 -22.58
C ALA A 93 18.85 -18.82 -22.59
N GLN A 94 19.84 -19.22 -23.38
CA GLN A 94 20.20 -20.64 -23.55
C GLN A 94 21.00 -21.17 -22.34
N ASN A 95 21.71 -20.29 -21.64
CA ASN A 95 22.46 -20.64 -20.44
C ASN A 95 21.78 -20.03 -19.20
N GLU A 96 21.70 -20.81 -18.13
CA GLU A 96 21.15 -20.34 -16.85
C GLU A 96 21.92 -19.15 -16.28
N ALA A 97 23.23 -19.07 -16.56
CA ALA A 97 24.09 -17.95 -16.16
C ALA A 97 23.63 -16.59 -16.71
N ASP A 98 22.91 -16.59 -17.83
CA ASP A 98 22.42 -15.38 -18.50
C ASP A 98 21.03 -14.96 -17.99
N ILE A 99 20.45 -15.74 -17.07
CA ILE A 99 19.15 -15.49 -16.45
C ILE A 99 19.33 -14.59 -15.24
N ILE A 100 19.52 -13.31 -15.53
CA ILE A 100 19.72 -12.26 -14.53
C ILE A 100 18.53 -11.29 -14.62
N PRO A 101 17.93 -10.89 -13.49
CA PRO A 101 16.88 -9.89 -13.50
C PRO A 101 17.42 -8.53 -13.93
N TRP A 102 16.56 -7.71 -14.51
CA TRP A 102 16.87 -6.32 -14.85
C TRP A 102 16.25 -5.37 -13.83
N GLY A 103 16.98 -4.32 -13.49
CA GLY A 103 16.54 -3.30 -12.53
C GLY A 103 16.92 -3.61 -11.09
N TYR A 104 16.81 -2.61 -10.22
CA TYR A 104 17.13 -2.75 -8.81
C TYR A 104 16.35 -3.90 -8.16
N ILE A 105 17.07 -4.60 -7.29
CA ILE A 105 16.48 -5.51 -6.31
C ILE A 105 17.17 -5.24 -4.98
N TYR A 106 16.36 -4.88 -3.99
CA TYR A 106 16.78 -4.85 -2.60
C TYR A 106 16.08 -5.99 -1.86
N LYS A 107 16.87 -6.74 -1.10
CA LYS A 107 16.45 -7.86 -0.28
C LYS A 107 17.11 -7.73 1.08
N ASN A 108 16.31 -7.69 2.16
CA ASN A 108 16.79 -7.51 3.54
C ASN A 108 17.75 -6.32 3.69
N GLY A 109 17.36 -5.18 3.13
CA GLY A 109 18.14 -3.94 3.16
C GLY A 109 19.38 -3.92 2.28
N LYS A 110 19.66 -5.00 1.52
CA LYS A 110 20.84 -5.12 0.67
C LYS A 110 20.47 -5.07 -0.80
N GLN A 111 21.13 -4.20 -1.55
CA GLN A 111 21.06 -4.23 -3.01
C GLN A 111 21.75 -5.50 -3.53
N ILE A 112 20.99 -6.38 -4.18
CA ILE A 112 21.50 -7.61 -4.79
C ILE A 112 21.56 -7.55 -6.32
N ASN A 113 20.85 -6.59 -6.92
CA ASN A 113 20.90 -6.33 -8.35
C ASN A 113 21.04 -4.83 -8.65
N SER A 114 21.74 -4.50 -9.73
CA SER A 114 21.91 -3.12 -10.19
C SER A 114 20.68 -2.62 -10.93
N GLY A 115 20.39 -1.33 -10.75
CA GLY A 115 19.36 -0.61 -11.48
C GLY A 115 19.51 -0.70 -12.99
N ALA A 116 18.42 -0.44 -13.69
CA ALA A 116 18.50 -0.24 -15.12
C ALA A 116 19.20 1.10 -15.42
N THR A 117 19.80 1.22 -16.61
CA THR A 117 20.30 2.51 -17.14
C THR A 117 19.16 3.45 -17.56
N ILE A 118 17.92 3.05 -17.32
CA ILE A 118 16.68 3.69 -17.74
C ILE A 118 15.79 3.84 -16.50
N ASN A 119 15.12 4.98 -16.36
CA ASN A 119 14.44 5.41 -15.13
C ASN A 119 13.09 4.68 -14.98
N ARG A 120 13.15 3.40 -14.62
CA ARG A 120 12.00 2.49 -14.57
C ARG A 120 11.16 2.70 -13.33
N GLY A 121 9.85 2.47 -13.48
CA GLY A 121 8.93 2.36 -12.35
C GLY A 121 9.34 1.23 -11.41
N SER A 122 9.19 1.48 -10.11
CA SER A 122 9.62 0.58 -9.05
C SER A 122 8.69 0.63 -7.85
N PHE A 123 8.70 -0.46 -7.08
CA PHE A 123 8.03 -0.56 -5.80
C PHE A 123 9.11 -0.81 -4.75
N ALA A 124 9.13 0.03 -3.72
CA ALA A 124 10.04 -0.10 -2.60
C ALA A 124 9.30 -0.01 -1.26
N VAL A 125 9.81 -0.74 -0.29
CA VAL A 125 9.47 -0.63 1.13
C VAL A 125 10.73 -0.20 1.86
N THR A 126 10.63 0.86 2.65
CA THR A 126 11.75 1.35 3.46
C THR A 126 11.89 0.56 4.77
N LYS A 127 13.02 0.74 5.46
CA LYS A 127 13.26 0.21 6.81
C LYS A 127 12.24 0.73 7.84
N ASN A 128 11.63 1.88 7.58
CA ASN A 128 10.57 2.48 8.41
C ASN A 128 9.16 2.08 7.95
N ARG A 129 9.05 1.05 7.09
CA ARG A 129 7.80 0.51 6.53
C ARG A 129 6.99 1.53 5.74
N GLU A 130 7.68 2.42 5.05
CA GLU A 130 7.06 3.35 4.10
C GLU A 130 7.06 2.70 2.71
N ILE A 131 5.97 2.87 1.97
CA ILE A 131 5.88 2.43 0.59
C ILE A 131 6.20 3.61 -0.32
N ILE A 132 7.09 3.36 -1.28
CA ILE A 132 7.46 4.32 -2.31
C ILE A 132 7.23 3.64 -3.66
N ILE A 133 6.42 4.27 -4.51
CA ILE A 133 6.23 3.83 -5.90
C ILE A 133 6.58 5.00 -6.80
N ASN A 134 7.75 4.92 -7.43
CA ASN A 134 8.30 5.99 -8.27
C ASN A 134 9.32 5.39 -9.26
N ASN A 135 10.02 6.24 -10.01
CA ASN A 135 11.11 5.83 -10.85
C ASN A 135 12.45 5.75 -10.07
N GLY A 136 13.32 4.81 -10.46
CA GLY A 136 14.56 4.38 -9.79
C GLY A 136 15.56 5.43 -9.26
N GLU A 137 15.49 6.69 -9.72
CA GLU A 137 16.49 7.71 -9.38
C GLU A 137 16.22 8.47 -8.06
N GLU A 138 15.01 8.42 -7.51
CA GLU A 138 14.64 9.23 -6.33
C GLU A 138 14.80 8.50 -4.97
N PHE A 139 15.36 7.28 -4.96
CA PHE A 139 15.46 6.50 -3.72
C PHE A 139 16.65 6.91 -2.85
N ALA A 140 16.38 7.21 -1.58
CA ALA A 140 17.40 7.19 -0.53
C ALA A 140 17.82 5.74 -0.26
N LYS A 141 18.77 5.25 -1.06
CA LYS A 141 19.17 3.83 -1.15
C LYS A 141 19.50 3.16 0.20
N ASP A 142 20.03 3.92 1.17
CA ASP A 142 20.39 3.41 2.49
C ASP A 142 19.18 3.08 3.39
N ASN A 143 18.00 3.60 3.05
CA ASN A 143 16.75 3.40 3.79
C ASN A 143 15.84 2.34 3.16
N ILE A 144 16.23 1.71 2.05
CA ILE A 144 15.41 0.70 1.38
C ILE A 144 15.60 -0.65 2.07
N GLU A 145 14.49 -1.32 2.42
CA GLU A 145 14.48 -2.69 2.96
C GLU A 145 14.24 -3.70 1.83
N THR A 146 13.18 -3.48 1.04
CA THR A 146 12.76 -4.34 -0.06
C THR A 146 12.46 -3.50 -1.29
N MET A 147 12.90 -3.92 -2.46
CA MET A 147 12.60 -3.22 -3.71
C MET A 147 12.60 -4.15 -4.91
N VAL A 148 11.68 -3.90 -5.84
CA VAL A 148 11.69 -4.45 -7.21
C VAL A 148 11.50 -3.30 -8.21
N GLU A 149 12.32 -3.27 -9.25
CA GLU A 149 12.25 -2.30 -10.35
C GLU A 149 11.95 -3.00 -11.67
N ALA A 150 10.83 -2.66 -12.29
CA ALA A 150 10.39 -3.25 -13.55
C ALA A 150 9.90 -2.15 -14.48
N GLY A 151 8.77 -1.54 -14.16
CA GLY A 151 8.20 -0.43 -14.90
C GLY A 151 7.42 -0.89 -16.15
N PRO A 152 6.86 0.06 -16.92
CA PRO A 152 6.87 1.50 -16.66
C PRO A 152 6.08 1.90 -15.41
N LEU A 153 6.36 3.09 -14.88
CA LEU A 153 5.51 3.74 -13.88
C LEU A 153 4.18 4.11 -14.53
N LEU A 154 3.08 3.78 -13.87
CA LEU A 154 1.73 3.92 -14.40
C LEU A 154 1.04 5.15 -13.83
N ILE A 155 1.10 5.27 -12.51
CA ILE A 155 0.42 6.31 -11.74
C ILE A 155 1.43 6.86 -10.73
N LEU A 156 1.46 8.18 -10.62
CA LEU A 156 2.14 8.88 -9.55
C LEU A 156 1.20 9.97 -9.05
N ASP A 157 1.06 10.09 -7.73
CA ASP A 157 0.33 11.18 -7.11
C ASP A 157 -1.11 11.34 -7.65
N GLY A 158 -1.82 10.20 -7.79
CA GLY A 158 -3.20 10.13 -8.28
C GLY A 158 -3.37 10.35 -9.79
N LYS A 159 -2.29 10.62 -10.53
CA LYS A 159 -2.31 10.91 -11.96
C LYS A 159 -1.70 9.77 -12.75
N ILE A 160 -2.31 9.44 -13.89
CA ILE A 160 -1.69 8.55 -14.86
C ILE A 160 -0.51 9.32 -15.46
N VAL A 161 0.70 8.78 -15.27
CA VAL A 161 1.96 9.35 -15.78
C VAL A 161 2.56 8.52 -16.91
N TYR A 162 2.02 7.31 -17.15
CA TYR A 162 2.44 6.50 -18.28
C TYR A 162 2.06 7.17 -19.60
N ASP A 163 3.08 7.47 -20.40
CA ASP A 163 2.94 8.00 -21.75
C ASP A 163 3.63 7.03 -22.75
N PRO A 164 2.88 6.32 -23.60
CA PRO A 164 3.47 5.39 -24.56
C PRO A 164 4.34 6.08 -25.62
N ALA A 165 4.16 7.39 -25.89
CA ALA A 165 4.96 8.12 -26.87
C ALA A 165 6.35 8.50 -26.35
N ASN A 166 6.47 8.69 -25.03
CA ASN A 166 7.70 9.08 -24.34
C ASN A 166 8.24 7.95 -23.44
N SER A 167 7.68 6.75 -23.56
CA SER A 167 8.11 5.57 -22.80
C SER A 167 9.44 5.04 -23.33
N GLU A 168 10.40 4.82 -22.44
CA GLU A 168 11.67 4.14 -22.75
C GLU A 168 11.46 2.67 -23.13
N PHE A 169 10.29 2.10 -22.82
CA PHE A 169 9.85 0.83 -23.35
C PHE A 169 9.30 1.08 -24.75
N THR A 170 10.00 0.63 -25.79
CA THR A 170 9.60 0.88 -27.18
C THR A 170 8.98 -0.34 -27.87
N GLU A 171 9.02 -1.51 -27.22
CA GLU A 171 8.51 -2.75 -27.78
C GLU A 171 6.97 -2.78 -27.78
N ASP A 172 6.36 -3.07 -28.93
CA ASP A 172 4.89 -3.12 -29.05
C ASP A 172 4.23 -4.14 -28.12
N LYS A 173 4.91 -5.26 -27.82
CA LYS A 173 4.42 -6.24 -26.83
C LYS A 173 4.28 -5.62 -25.42
N ILE A 174 5.06 -4.59 -25.11
CA ILE A 174 4.99 -3.86 -23.84
C ILE A 174 3.97 -2.73 -23.96
N ASN A 175 4.04 -1.89 -24.98
CA ASN A 175 3.25 -0.65 -25.04
C ASN A 175 1.86 -0.81 -25.69
N GLN A 176 1.79 -1.54 -26.80
CA GLN A 176 0.64 -1.50 -27.68
C GLN A 176 -0.22 -2.74 -27.56
N ASN A 177 0.35 -3.94 -27.56
CA ASN A 177 -0.40 -5.18 -27.67
C ASN A 177 -1.08 -5.55 -26.34
N PRO A 178 -2.34 -6.03 -26.39
CA PRO A 178 -2.97 -6.67 -25.25
C PRO A 178 -2.15 -7.88 -24.81
N ALA A 179 -1.86 -7.98 -23.51
CA ALA A 179 -1.14 -9.11 -22.95
C ALA A 179 -1.71 -9.47 -21.58
N GLN A 180 -1.22 -10.56 -21.00
CA GLN A 180 -1.31 -10.74 -19.56
C GLN A 180 -0.42 -9.70 -18.88
N ARG A 181 -0.92 -9.06 -17.83
CA ARG A 181 -0.22 -7.99 -17.12
C ARG A 181 -0.16 -8.30 -15.64
N SER A 182 0.91 -7.83 -15.02
CA SER A 182 1.09 -7.76 -13.58
C SER A 182 1.42 -6.33 -13.20
N ALA A 183 0.81 -5.83 -12.14
CA ALA A 183 1.11 -4.52 -11.59
C ALA A 183 1.03 -4.54 -10.07
N ILE A 184 1.70 -3.57 -9.46
CA ILE A 184 1.59 -3.30 -8.04
C ILE A 184 1.30 -1.81 -7.85
N GLY A 185 0.38 -1.51 -6.94
CA GLY A 185 0.01 -0.15 -6.61
C GLY A 185 -0.29 0.01 -5.14
N ILE A 186 -0.36 1.26 -4.71
CA ILE A 186 -0.81 1.62 -3.37
C ILE A 186 -2.05 2.49 -3.49
N THR A 187 -3.04 2.19 -2.66
CA THR A 187 -4.22 3.02 -2.50
C THR A 187 -3.95 4.15 -1.53
N ALA A 188 -4.81 5.16 -1.58
CA ALA A 188 -4.74 6.30 -0.68
C ALA A 188 -4.86 5.93 0.80
N ASP A 189 -5.33 4.73 1.15
CA ASP A 189 -5.47 4.26 2.53
C ASP A 189 -4.33 3.32 2.98
N GLY A 190 -3.24 3.28 2.23
CA GLY A 190 -2.06 2.49 2.56
C GLY A 190 -2.22 0.99 2.29
N LYS A 191 -3.22 0.58 1.51
CA LYS A 191 -3.32 -0.81 1.04
C LYS A 191 -2.51 -0.98 -0.22
N VAL A 192 -1.73 -2.06 -0.29
CA VAL A 192 -1.03 -2.45 -1.50
C VAL A 192 -1.91 -3.39 -2.32
N LEU A 193 -2.08 -3.08 -3.60
CA LEU A 193 -2.80 -3.92 -4.55
C LEU A 193 -1.81 -4.62 -5.46
N MET A 194 -1.78 -5.96 -5.39
CA MET A 194 -1.10 -6.83 -6.34
C MET A 194 -2.11 -7.30 -7.38
N VAL A 195 -1.87 -6.97 -8.64
CA VAL A 195 -2.89 -7.08 -9.69
C VAL A 195 -2.38 -7.93 -10.85
N THR A 196 -3.22 -8.85 -11.30
CA THR A 196 -3.04 -9.54 -12.59
C THR A 196 -4.31 -9.48 -13.43
N GLY A 197 -4.13 -9.52 -14.76
CA GLY A 197 -5.25 -9.57 -15.69
C GLY A 197 -4.79 -9.93 -17.10
N SER A 198 -5.74 -10.29 -17.97
CA SER A 198 -5.46 -10.79 -19.32
C SER A 198 -6.09 -9.92 -20.40
N SER A 199 -5.42 -9.87 -21.57
CA SER A 199 -5.83 -9.06 -22.72
C SER A 199 -5.89 -7.56 -22.42
N ILE A 200 -4.85 -7.05 -21.72
CA ILE A 200 -4.75 -5.66 -21.26
C ILE A 200 -3.56 -4.97 -21.92
N ARG A 201 -3.80 -3.82 -22.54
CA ARG A 201 -2.78 -2.88 -23.03
C ARG A 201 -2.23 -2.05 -21.87
N MET A 202 -1.04 -1.50 -22.00
CA MET A 202 -0.43 -0.74 -20.89
C MET A 202 -1.24 0.50 -20.47
N THR A 203 -1.82 1.21 -21.44
CA THR A 203 -2.73 2.35 -21.17
C THR A 203 -4.01 1.93 -20.45
N GLU A 204 -4.58 0.77 -20.82
CA GLU A 204 -5.71 0.17 -20.11
C GLU A 204 -5.29 -0.21 -18.68
N LEU A 205 -4.10 -0.79 -18.48
CA LEU A 205 -3.59 -1.15 -17.15
C LEU A 205 -3.47 0.08 -16.25
N ALA A 206 -2.87 1.17 -16.71
CA ALA A 206 -2.78 2.41 -15.96
C ALA A 206 -4.17 2.95 -15.56
N SER A 207 -5.12 2.90 -16.50
CA SER A 207 -6.50 3.34 -16.25
C SER A 207 -7.22 2.44 -15.25
N ILE A 208 -7.05 1.12 -15.36
CA ILE A 208 -7.61 0.11 -14.44
C ILE A 208 -7.05 0.30 -13.03
N MET A 209 -5.72 0.43 -12.89
CA MET A 209 -5.07 0.64 -11.59
C MET A 209 -5.61 1.90 -10.90
N LYS A 210 -5.85 2.97 -11.66
CA LYS A 210 -6.46 4.21 -11.14
C LYS A 210 -7.91 4.00 -10.72
N GLU A 211 -8.70 3.31 -11.54
CA GLU A 211 -10.12 3.04 -11.28
C GLU A 211 -10.32 2.17 -10.04
N ILE A 212 -9.42 1.22 -9.76
CA ILE A 212 -9.44 0.40 -8.54
C ILE A 212 -8.83 1.12 -7.32
N GLY A 213 -8.49 2.41 -7.44
CA GLY A 213 -8.14 3.27 -6.32
C GLY A 213 -6.64 3.43 -6.06
N CYS A 214 -5.75 2.97 -6.95
CA CYS A 214 -4.32 3.23 -6.80
C CYS A 214 -4.02 4.70 -7.06
N ILE A 215 -3.22 5.28 -6.17
CA ILE A 215 -2.69 6.65 -6.32
C ILE A 215 -1.22 6.67 -6.71
N ALA A 216 -0.52 5.56 -6.54
CA ALA A 216 0.72 5.30 -7.23
C ALA A 216 0.72 3.83 -7.66
N ALA A 217 1.24 3.55 -8.85
CA ALA A 217 1.27 2.20 -9.39
C ALA A 217 2.39 2.07 -10.42
N THR A 218 3.01 0.90 -10.45
CA THR A 218 3.99 0.53 -11.47
C THR A 218 3.64 -0.83 -12.07
N ASN A 219 3.97 -0.99 -13.35
CA ASN A 219 3.92 -2.28 -14.01
C ASN A 219 5.08 -3.18 -13.54
N LEU A 220 4.84 -4.50 -13.56
CA LEU A 220 5.81 -5.57 -13.30
C LEU A 220 5.98 -6.43 -14.56
N ASP A 221 6.85 -7.46 -14.53
CA ASP A 221 6.95 -8.35 -15.69
C ASP A 221 5.58 -9.01 -16.00
N GLY A 222 5.26 -9.13 -17.28
CA GLY A 222 3.94 -9.57 -17.74
C GLY A 222 4.01 -10.86 -18.56
N GLY A 223 2.99 -11.05 -19.38
CA GLY A 223 2.86 -12.23 -20.25
C GLY A 223 2.95 -13.51 -19.44
N ALA A 224 3.74 -14.47 -19.94
CA ALA A 224 3.94 -15.76 -19.28
C ALA A 224 4.58 -15.66 -17.88
N SER A 225 5.15 -14.51 -17.48
CA SER A 225 5.68 -14.31 -16.12
C SER A 225 4.61 -13.97 -15.10
N SER A 226 3.41 -13.57 -15.55
CA SER A 226 2.37 -13.07 -14.66
C SER A 226 1.97 -14.16 -13.66
N ALA A 227 2.14 -13.88 -12.37
CA ALA A 227 1.86 -14.82 -11.29
C ALA A 227 1.23 -14.08 -10.12
N LEU A 228 0.24 -14.70 -9.46
CA LEU A 228 -0.41 -14.13 -8.29
C LEU A 228 -0.86 -15.25 -7.36
N TYR A 229 -0.53 -15.12 -6.09
CA TYR A 229 -0.85 -16.07 -5.04
C TYR A 229 -1.29 -15.33 -3.78
N ALA A 230 -2.30 -15.84 -3.09
CA ALA A 230 -2.68 -15.38 -1.76
C ALA A 230 -3.44 -16.45 -0.99
N ASN A 231 -3.24 -16.51 0.33
CA ASN A 231 -4.01 -17.36 1.24
C ASN A 231 -4.15 -18.81 0.73
N THR A 232 -3.03 -19.46 0.36
CA THR A 232 -2.96 -20.84 -0.19
C THR A 232 -3.51 -21.04 -1.60
N ARG A 233 -4.03 -19.98 -2.24
CA ARG A 233 -4.59 -20.04 -3.58
C ARG A 233 -3.63 -19.47 -4.62
N TYR A 234 -3.33 -20.27 -5.64
CA TYR A 234 -2.75 -19.80 -6.90
C TYR A 234 -3.84 -19.12 -7.73
N ILE A 235 -3.85 -17.79 -7.76
CA ILE A 235 -4.85 -16.98 -8.45
C ILE A 235 -4.47 -16.83 -9.93
N THR A 236 -3.19 -16.58 -10.21
CA THR A 236 -2.63 -16.56 -11.56
C THR A 236 -1.40 -17.44 -11.59
N ARG A 237 -1.40 -18.41 -12.50
CA ARG A 237 -0.26 -19.32 -12.71
C ARG A 237 0.59 -18.79 -13.86
N PRO A 238 1.91 -18.62 -13.69
CA PRO A 238 2.77 -18.23 -14.78
C PRO A 238 2.89 -19.37 -15.79
N GLY A 239 3.09 -19.00 -17.06
CA GLY A 239 3.36 -19.92 -18.16
C GLY A 239 4.85 -20.30 -18.30
N ARG A 240 5.72 -19.78 -17.42
CA ARG A 240 7.16 -20.07 -17.37
C ARG A 240 7.68 -20.00 -15.94
N LYS A 241 8.91 -20.50 -15.75
CA LYS A 241 9.69 -20.28 -14.52
C LYS A 241 10.01 -18.80 -14.35
N LEU A 242 10.19 -18.38 -13.10
CA LEU A 242 10.44 -16.98 -12.73
C LEU A 242 11.84 -16.84 -12.16
N ASN A 243 12.43 -15.64 -12.25
CA ASN A 243 13.64 -15.32 -11.50
C ASN A 243 13.33 -14.63 -10.17
N THR A 244 12.40 -13.68 -10.18
CA THR A 244 12.11 -12.80 -9.03
C THR A 244 10.61 -12.80 -8.72
N VAL A 245 10.26 -12.94 -7.44
CA VAL A 245 8.91 -12.83 -6.89
C VAL A 245 8.94 -11.86 -5.72
N LEU A 246 8.01 -10.91 -5.71
CA LEU A 246 7.76 -10.05 -4.56
C LEU A 246 6.72 -10.75 -3.66
N ALA A 247 7.08 -10.93 -2.39
CA ALA A 247 6.30 -11.69 -1.44
C ALA A 247 5.92 -10.87 -0.21
N VAL A 248 4.79 -11.22 0.40
CA VAL A 248 4.33 -10.69 1.68
C VAL A 248 4.33 -11.82 2.69
N TYR A 249 4.87 -11.54 3.87
CA TYR A 249 4.91 -12.45 5.00
C TYR A 249 4.05 -11.91 6.13
N ASP A 250 3.50 -12.83 6.91
CA ASP A 250 2.79 -12.54 8.14
C ASP A 250 3.64 -13.09 9.29
N ASN A 251 4.38 -12.20 9.94
CA ASN A 251 5.40 -12.55 10.92
C ASN A 251 4.80 -13.25 12.16
N GLU A 252 3.52 -13.05 12.46
CA GLU A 252 2.83 -13.77 13.55
C GLU A 252 2.54 -15.22 13.17
N LYS A 253 2.12 -15.48 11.92
CA LYS A 253 1.88 -16.86 11.45
C LYS A 253 3.18 -17.65 11.36
N SER A 254 4.27 -17.01 10.96
CA SER A 254 5.60 -17.61 10.95
C SER A 254 6.15 -17.89 12.35
N ALA A 255 5.81 -17.07 13.36
CA ALA A 255 6.17 -17.32 14.76
C ALA A 255 5.38 -18.49 15.36
N ASN A 256 4.10 -18.62 15.03
CA ASN A 256 3.22 -19.68 15.57
C ASN A 256 3.44 -21.06 14.94
N SER A 257 4.07 -21.17 13.77
CA SER A 257 4.48 -22.47 13.20
C SER A 257 5.72 -23.08 13.86
N ASN A 258 6.50 -22.28 14.60
CA ASN A 258 7.75 -22.68 15.25
C ASN A 258 7.63 -22.91 16.77
N MET A 259 6.43 -22.80 17.36
CA MET A 259 6.22 -23.07 18.79
C MET A 259 5.80 -24.52 19.03
N ASN A 260 6.77 -25.42 18.91
CA ASN A 260 6.74 -26.74 19.54
C ASN A 260 8.13 -27.07 20.13
N GLU A 261 8.74 -26.12 20.84
CA GLU A 261 9.78 -26.41 21.85
C GLU A 261 10.03 -25.17 22.73
N SER A 262 9.67 -25.29 24.02
CA SER A 262 10.24 -24.61 25.19
C SER A 262 10.93 -23.23 25.02
N SER A 263 10.25 -22.15 25.44
CA SER A 263 10.62 -21.23 26.54
C SER A 263 10.04 -19.82 26.37
N GLN A 264 9.91 -19.13 27.50
CA GLN A 264 9.10 -17.93 27.82
C GLN A 264 9.29 -16.68 26.94
N PRO A 265 8.29 -15.77 26.92
CA PRO A 265 8.22 -14.66 25.97
C PRO A 265 9.14 -13.51 26.38
N THR A 266 9.87 -12.94 25.41
CA THR A 266 10.49 -11.63 25.54
C THR A 266 9.91 -10.69 24.48
N SER A 267 9.11 -9.76 25.00
CA SER A 267 8.75 -8.42 24.49
C SER A 267 8.71 -8.19 22.97
N SER A 268 7.46 -8.14 22.49
CA SER A 268 6.93 -7.35 21.38
C SER A 268 7.80 -6.20 20.88
N ASN A 269 8.23 -6.30 19.62
CA ASN A 269 8.52 -5.13 18.79
C ASN A 269 7.26 -4.87 17.94
N THR A 270 6.24 -4.27 18.55
CA THR A 270 5.10 -3.72 17.81
C THR A 270 5.57 -2.39 17.22
N GLU A 271 5.89 -2.36 15.93
CA GLU A 271 6.13 -1.10 15.25
C GLU A 271 4.86 -0.25 15.27
N GLU A 272 4.93 0.87 15.99
CA GLU A 272 3.78 1.70 16.31
C GLU A 272 3.27 2.47 15.08
N ALA A 273 1.94 2.64 15.01
CA ALA A 273 1.29 3.51 14.03
C ALA A 273 1.82 4.94 14.11
N ILE A 274 1.84 5.67 12.98
CA ILE A 274 2.32 7.06 12.94
C ILE A 274 1.50 7.90 13.92
N GLN A 275 2.20 8.53 14.85
CA GLN A 275 1.58 9.35 15.89
C GLN A 275 1.59 10.81 15.44
N ILE A 276 0.46 11.49 15.59
CA ILE A 276 0.39 12.94 15.37
C ILE A 276 0.23 13.58 16.74
N ILE A 277 1.15 14.46 17.10
CA ILE A 277 1.19 15.15 18.39
C ILE A 277 1.05 16.64 18.11
N VAL A 278 0.03 17.29 18.66
CA VAL A 278 -0.21 18.74 18.54
C VAL A 278 -0.11 19.34 19.94
N ASN A 279 0.77 20.32 20.13
CA ASN A 279 0.97 21.01 21.41
C ASN A 279 1.18 20.03 22.58
N ASN A 280 2.06 19.04 22.38
CA ASN A 280 2.35 17.93 23.31
C ASN A 280 1.17 16.99 23.61
N GLN A 281 0.06 17.07 22.89
CA GLN A 281 -1.06 16.17 23.00
C GLN A 281 -1.13 15.23 21.80
N LYS A 282 -1.12 13.92 22.04
CA LYS A 282 -1.31 12.91 21.00
C LYS A 282 -2.74 12.96 20.48
N LEU A 283 -2.90 13.21 19.19
CA LEU A 283 -4.20 13.19 18.52
C LEU A 283 -4.70 11.77 18.32
N GLN A 284 -5.99 11.57 18.57
CA GLN A 284 -6.68 10.41 18.05
C GLN A 284 -7.10 10.66 16.60
N LEU A 285 -6.55 9.87 15.70
CA LEU A 285 -6.91 9.97 14.30
C LEU A 285 -8.14 9.12 13.98
N PRO A 286 -9.09 9.61 13.17
CA PRO A 286 -10.23 8.83 12.70
C PRO A 286 -9.82 7.71 11.72
N SER A 287 -8.61 7.79 11.19
CA SER A 287 -7.96 6.78 10.36
C SER A 287 -6.44 6.94 10.49
N PRO A 288 -5.63 5.87 10.40
CA PRO A 288 -4.18 5.98 10.55
C PRO A 288 -3.57 6.99 9.58
N ALA A 289 -2.63 7.81 10.06
CA ALA A 289 -1.73 8.53 9.17
C ALA A 289 -0.85 7.54 8.42
N MET A 290 -0.41 7.92 7.23
CA MET A 290 0.42 7.06 6.38
C MET A 290 1.55 7.86 5.78
N ILE A 291 2.58 7.16 5.32
CA ILE A 291 3.61 7.76 4.48
C ILE A 291 3.41 7.26 3.06
N LEU A 292 3.25 8.20 2.14
CA LEU A 292 3.07 7.97 0.72
C LEU A 292 4.12 8.78 0.00
N ASN A 293 4.94 8.14 -0.85
CA ASN A 293 5.97 8.82 -1.65
C ASN A 293 6.84 9.76 -0.79
N ALA A 294 7.27 9.28 0.39
CA ALA A 294 8.04 10.04 1.37
C ALA A 294 7.34 11.31 1.91
N ARG A 295 6.01 11.35 1.93
CA ARG A 295 5.19 12.40 2.56
C ARG A 295 4.27 11.80 3.61
N THR A 296 4.25 12.39 4.80
CA THR A 296 3.30 12.00 5.84
C THR A 296 1.93 12.61 5.51
N MET A 297 1.01 11.73 5.11
CA MET A 297 -0.36 12.04 4.76
C MET A 297 -1.24 11.83 5.99
N VAL A 298 -2.01 12.85 6.35
CA VAL A 298 -2.84 12.86 7.57
C VAL A 298 -4.30 13.19 7.23
N PRO A 299 -5.29 12.58 7.92
CA PRO A 299 -6.69 12.97 7.76
C PRO A 299 -6.88 14.43 8.17
N ILE A 300 -7.27 15.29 7.23
CA ILE A 300 -7.30 16.73 7.45
C ILE A 300 -8.25 17.14 8.56
N SER A 301 -9.35 16.42 8.75
CA SER A 301 -10.34 16.72 9.78
C SER A 301 -9.74 16.71 11.19
N ALA A 302 -8.85 15.75 11.49
CA ALA A 302 -8.28 15.63 12.83
C ALA A 302 -7.25 16.73 13.12
N VAL A 303 -6.45 17.09 12.13
CA VAL A 303 -5.42 18.14 12.27
C VAL A 303 -6.06 19.52 12.29
N ALA A 304 -7.07 19.76 11.44
CA ALA A 304 -7.80 21.03 11.43
C ALA A 304 -8.53 21.27 12.76
N GLU A 305 -9.22 20.25 13.29
CA GLU A 305 -9.87 20.32 14.60
C GLU A 305 -8.87 20.65 15.72
N ALA A 306 -7.72 19.97 15.75
CA ALA A 306 -6.67 20.23 16.74
C ALA A 306 -6.01 21.61 16.62
N LEU A 307 -6.13 22.28 15.47
CA LEU A 307 -5.61 23.61 15.21
C LEU A 307 -6.70 24.69 15.26
N ASP A 308 -7.92 24.37 15.69
CA ASP A 308 -9.10 25.26 15.70
C ASP A 308 -9.44 25.83 14.31
N ALA A 309 -9.26 25.03 13.25
CA ALA A 309 -9.58 25.37 11.87
C ALA A 309 -10.89 24.71 11.39
N GLU A 310 -11.68 25.44 10.59
CA GLU A 310 -12.90 24.93 9.97
C GLU A 310 -12.57 24.19 8.66
N VAL A 311 -13.23 23.06 8.40
CA VAL A 311 -13.06 22.28 7.15
C VAL A 311 -14.40 22.16 6.42
N LYS A 312 -14.41 22.51 5.13
CA LYS A 312 -15.56 22.37 4.22
C LYS A 312 -15.19 21.52 3.01
N TRP A 313 -16.06 20.56 2.66
CA TRP A 313 -15.91 19.74 1.47
C TRP A 313 -16.85 20.21 0.36
N HIS A 314 -16.28 20.49 -0.81
CA HIS A 314 -16.97 20.92 -2.02
C HIS A 314 -16.90 19.80 -3.06
N ALA A 315 -17.98 19.02 -3.17
CA ALA A 315 -17.98 17.76 -3.89
C ALA A 315 -17.89 17.92 -5.43
N LEU A 316 -18.49 18.97 -6.00
CA LEU A 316 -18.52 19.19 -7.45
C LEU A 316 -17.12 19.53 -7.97
N GLU A 317 -16.39 20.34 -7.21
CA GLU A 317 -15.04 20.81 -7.53
C GLU A 317 -13.96 19.83 -7.02
N ARG A 318 -14.34 18.81 -6.24
CA ARG A 318 -13.43 17.93 -5.49
C ARG A 318 -12.43 18.74 -4.66
N GLN A 319 -12.94 19.70 -3.88
CA GLN A 319 -12.12 20.61 -3.10
C GLN A 319 -12.38 20.47 -1.60
N VAL A 320 -11.30 20.52 -0.82
CA VAL A 320 -11.38 20.79 0.62
C VAL A 320 -10.93 22.23 0.87
N VAL A 321 -11.79 22.99 1.55
CA VAL A 321 -11.52 24.36 1.99
C VAL A 321 -11.25 24.31 3.49
N ILE A 322 -10.14 24.89 3.92
CA ILE A 322 -9.75 24.94 5.33
C ILE A 322 -9.54 26.40 5.71
N SER A 323 -10.22 26.87 6.75
CA SER A 323 -10.18 28.27 7.15
C SER A 323 -9.84 28.39 8.63
N LYS A 324 -8.87 29.24 8.96
CA LYS A 324 -8.50 29.62 10.34
C LYS A 324 -8.09 31.08 10.36
N ASP A 325 -8.71 31.88 11.21
CA ASP A 325 -8.45 33.32 11.32
C ASP A 325 -8.49 34.02 9.95
N THR A 326 -7.34 34.52 9.46
CA THR A 326 -7.20 35.16 8.14
C THR A 326 -6.64 34.24 7.07
N VAL A 327 -6.37 32.97 7.39
CA VAL A 327 -5.80 31.98 6.48
C VAL A 327 -6.92 31.14 5.88
N ASN A 328 -7.01 31.14 4.55
CA ASN A 328 -7.92 30.32 3.77
C ASN A 328 -7.15 29.45 2.79
N LEU A 329 -7.33 28.13 2.91
CA LEU A 329 -6.68 27.12 2.07
C LEU A 329 -7.72 26.47 1.17
N ILE A 330 -7.44 26.36 -0.13
CA ILE A 330 -8.25 25.59 -1.07
C ILE A 330 -7.37 24.52 -1.69
N LEU A 331 -7.73 23.27 -1.43
CA LEU A 331 -7.00 22.09 -1.85
C LEU A 331 -7.89 21.27 -2.78
N THR A 332 -7.47 21.12 -4.03
CA THR A 332 -8.17 20.27 -5.00
C THR A 332 -7.59 18.85 -4.95
N ILE A 333 -8.44 17.85 -4.80
CA ILE A 333 -8.02 16.44 -4.77
C ILE A 333 -7.29 16.09 -6.08
N ASP A 334 -6.20 15.32 -5.97
CA ASP A 334 -5.31 14.92 -7.06
C ASP A 334 -4.58 16.08 -7.77
N SER A 335 -4.59 17.29 -7.18
CA SER A 335 -3.87 18.46 -7.70
C SER A 335 -2.73 18.87 -6.77
N VAL A 336 -1.56 19.14 -7.33
CA VAL A 336 -0.43 19.73 -6.60
C VAL A 336 -0.57 21.26 -6.48
N ASN A 337 -1.52 21.88 -7.18
CA ASN A 337 -1.82 23.29 -7.01
C ASN A 337 -2.84 23.45 -5.88
N ALA A 338 -2.46 24.19 -4.85
CA ALA A 338 -3.32 24.68 -3.79
C ALA A 338 -3.45 26.20 -3.88
N LEU A 339 -4.48 26.77 -3.24
CA LEU A 339 -4.57 28.20 -3.01
C LEU A 339 -4.39 28.50 -1.53
N VAL A 340 -3.57 29.50 -1.20
CA VAL A 340 -3.41 30.07 0.13
C VAL A 340 -3.73 31.55 0.02
N ASN A 341 -4.85 31.99 0.60
CA ASN A 341 -5.33 33.38 0.48
C ASN A 341 -5.34 33.87 -0.98
N ASP A 342 -5.89 33.03 -1.88
CA ASP A 342 -5.99 33.24 -3.34
C ASP A 342 -4.68 33.17 -4.14
N GLU A 343 -3.52 32.98 -3.48
CA GLU A 343 -2.25 32.74 -4.16
C GLU A 343 -2.00 31.25 -4.41
N VAL A 344 -1.51 30.91 -5.60
CA VAL A 344 -1.20 29.52 -5.97
C VAL A 344 0.09 29.07 -5.28
N VAL A 345 0.00 27.99 -4.50
CA VAL A 345 1.13 27.34 -3.84
C VAL A 345 1.22 25.88 -4.32
N LEU A 346 2.44 25.42 -4.59
CA LEU A 346 2.70 24.04 -4.97
C LEU A 346 2.85 23.14 -3.75
N LEU A 347 2.16 22.01 -3.79
CA LEU A 347 2.26 20.93 -2.82
C LEU A 347 3.38 19.96 -3.21
N ASP A 348 3.99 19.40 -2.19
CA ASP A 348 4.99 18.34 -2.30
C ASP A 348 4.39 16.95 -2.55
N ALA A 349 3.08 16.79 -2.31
CA ALA A 349 2.21 15.73 -2.82
C ALA A 349 0.76 16.24 -2.87
N PRO A 350 -0.08 15.80 -3.82
CA PRO A 350 -1.46 16.26 -3.90
C PRO A 350 -2.31 15.71 -2.74
N PRO A 351 -3.41 16.41 -2.36
CA PRO A 351 -4.41 15.88 -1.46
C PRO A 351 -5.11 14.70 -2.10
N ILE A 352 -5.44 13.69 -1.30
CA ILE A 352 -6.07 12.45 -1.77
C ILE A 352 -7.29 12.14 -0.93
N ILE A 353 -8.22 11.34 -1.46
CA ILE A 353 -9.32 10.76 -0.68
C ILE A 353 -9.02 9.29 -0.45
N ALA A 354 -9.06 8.86 0.81
CA ALA A 354 -8.92 7.47 1.21
C ALA A 354 -9.81 7.10 2.38
N ASN A 355 -10.36 5.88 2.41
CA ASN A 355 -11.27 5.45 3.49
C ASN A 355 -12.36 6.49 3.80
N SER A 356 -12.88 7.16 2.76
CA SER A 356 -13.86 8.25 2.89
C SER A 356 -13.37 9.45 3.72
N ARG A 357 -12.05 9.68 3.78
CA ARG A 357 -11.39 10.82 4.42
C ARG A 357 -10.46 11.52 3.43
N THR A 358 -10.33 12.83 3.56
CA THR A 358 -9.33 13.59 2.81
C THR A 358 -8.01 13.57 3.57
N TYR A 359 -6.94 13.14 2.90
CA TYR A 359 -5.58 13.19 3.41
C TYR A 359 -4.80 14.30 2.71
N VAL A 360 -4.01 15.02 3.49
CA VAL A 360 -3.19 16.14 3.02
C VAL A 360 -1.76 15.94 3.56
N PRO A 361 -0.71 16.37 2.84
CA PRO A 361 0.63 16.39 3.39
C PRO A 361 0.68 17.28 4.64
N ILE A 362 1.16 16.73 5.75
CA ILE A 362 1.21 17.49 7.00
C ILE A 362 2.13 18.72 6.89
N SER A 363 3.22 18.60 6.10
CA SER A 363 4.15 19.69 5.79
C SER A 363 3.44 20.92 5.25
N PHE A 364 2.50 20.74 4.32
CA PHE A 364 1.74 21.85 3.74
C PHE A 364 0.85 22.53 4.78
N ILE A 365 0.07 21.75 5.55
CA ILE A 365 -0.82 22.29 6.59
C ILE A 365 -0.01 23.09 7.62
N SER A 366 1.15 22.57 8.01
CA SER A 366 2.03 23.25 8.96
C SER A 366 2.53 24.59 8.45
N ASN A 367 3.08 24.59 7.23
CA ASN A 367 3.58 25.81 6.60
C ASN A 367 2.47 26.86 6.41
N ALA A 368 1.29 26.42 5.98
CA ALA A 368 0.17 27.31 5.67
C ALA A 368 -0.41 27.99 6.92
N PHE A 369 -0.45 27.30 8.06
CA PHE A 369 -0.88 27.88 9.35
C PHE A 369 0.26 28.47 10.18
N GLY A 370 1.48 28.52 9.64
CA GLY A 370 2.66 29.05 10.34
C GLY A 370 3.09 28.24 11.56
N VAL A 371 2.67 26.97 11.66
CA VAL A 371 3.04 26.08 12.77
C VAL A 371 4.25 25.23 12.38
N LYS A 372 5.13 24.95 13.35
CA LYS A 372 6.33 24.14 13.08
C LYS A 372 6.02 22.67 13.20
N THR A 373 6.55 21.88 12.27
CA THR A 373 6.55 20.41 12.36
C THR A 373 7.94 19.81 12.42
N THR A 374 8.06 18.75 13.23
CA THR A 374 9.25 17.91 13.29
C THR A 374 8.85 16.44 13.24
N TRP A 375 9.49 15.69 12.36
CA TRP A 375 9.41 14.23 12.32
C TRP A 375 10.42 13.60 13.28
N ASP A 376 9.96 12.72 14.15
CA ASP A 376 10.80 11.84 14.94
C ASP A 376 10.68 10.41 14.40
N SER A 377 11.73 9.96 13.73
CA SER A 377 11.79 8.62 13.15
C SER A 377 11.84 7.51 14.19
N SER A 378 12.35 7.78 15.40
CA SER A 378 12.47 6.78 16.45
C SER A 378 11.13 6.42 17.07
N THR A 379 10.24 7.41 17.18
CA THR A 379 8.88 7.24 17.73
C THR A 379 7.79 7.25 16.64
N ARG A 380 8.19 7.34 15.36
CA ARG A 380 7.31 7.52 14.19
C ARG A 380 6.25 8.59 14.44
N SER A 381 6.66 9.74 15.00
CA SER A 381 5.75 10.81 15.38
C SER A 381 5.99 12.10 14.60
N VAL A 382 4.91 12.79 14.25
CA VAL A 382 4.95 14.18 13.80
C VAL A 382 4.54 15.06 14.98
N ASN A 383 5.47 15.89 15.44
CA ASN A 383 5.19 16.90 16.45
C ASN A 383 4.84 18.22 15.76
N ILE A 384 3.70 18.80 16.12
CA ILE A 384 3.20 20.09 15.66
C ILE A 384 3.18 21.02 16.87
N VAL A 385 3.85 22.17 16.74
CA VAL A 385 3.83 23.22 17.77
C VAL A 385 3.18 24.46 17.17
N SER A 386 2.00 24.82 17.68
CA SER A 386 1.41 26.14 17.43
C SER A 386 1.88 27.10 18.51
N GLU A 387 2.22 28.34 18.12
CA GLU A 387 2.56 29.41 19.08
C GLU A 387 1.37 29.89 19.90
#